data_AF-R9WHH0-F1
#
_entry.id   AF-R9WHH0-F1
#
_cell.length_a   1.000
_cell.length_b   1.000
_cell.length_c   1.000
_cell.angle_alpha   90.00
_cell.angle_beta   90.00
_cell.angle_gamma   90.00
#
_symmetry.space_group_name_H-M   'P 1'
#
loop_
_entity.id
_entity.type
_entity.pdbx_description
1 polymer ?
#
loop_
_entity_poly.entity_id
_entity_poly.type
_entity_poly.pdbx_seq_one_letter_code
_entity_poly.pdbx_strand_id
1 'polypeptide(L)'
;MNYKKISDGLTFLMNDKRITIVYGVLKSLGVSPRRDDYDDFVQDASIIFAQAYADFLQEKEEVENERDLMYFAYQRMWWRLLDRLRRQQLENFLFNYTLDSEEDDHDYGKTMVDHSATAPFAHLENSDFLNYLYHHCPRVQQRYLIAKLNHHLSDRQIADEYRVSRAAVSQWRRGVITRAHQLRAKMKGEF
;
A
#
# COMPACT_ATOMS: atom_id res chain seq x y z
N MET A 1 15.56 31.51 0.58
CA MET A 1 15.45 31.35 -0.89
C MET A 1 15.93 32.65 -1.53
N ASN A 2 17.04 32.66 -2.28
CA ASN A 2 17.48 33.88 -2.96
C ASN A 2 16.77 34.00 -4.30
N TYR A 3 15.59 34.62 -4.31
CA TYR A 3 14.71 34.70 -5.48
C TYR A 3 15.38 35.34 -6.71
N LYS A 4 16.32 36.27 -6.48
CA LYS A 4 17.10 36.92 -7.55
C LYS A 4 18.00 35.91 -8.27
N LYS A 5 18.77 35.12 -7.52
CA LYS A 5 19.65 34.08 -8.08
C LYS A 5 18.90 32.99 -8.85
N ILE A 6 17.66 32.66 -8.45
CA ILE A 6 16.82 31.69 -9.18
C ILE A 6 16.37 32.28 -10.52
N SER A 7 15.95 33.55 -10.55
CA SER A 7 15.60 34.24 -11.80
C SER A 7 16.81 34.32 -12.75
N ASP A 8 18.00 34.58 -12.21
CA ASP A 8 19.25 34.62 -12.98
C ASP A 8 19.56 33.24 -13.56
N GLY A 9 19.34 32.16 -12.79
CA GLY A 9 19.51 30.78 -13.26
C GLY A 9 18.55 30.39 -14.39
N LEU A 10 17.30 30.85 -14.34
CA LEU A 10 16.35 30.65 -15.45
C LEU A 10 16.78 31.42 -16.70
N THR A 11 17.21 32.67 -16.54
CA THR A 11 17.71 33.49 -17.65
C THR A 11 18.94 32.83 -18.29
N PHE A 12 19.86 32.34 -17.45
CA PHE A 12 21.04 31.59 -17.89
C PHE A 12 20.66 30.36 -18.73
N LEU A 13 19.68 29.58 -18.27
CA LEU A 13 19.18 28.39 -18.96
C LEU A 13 18.54 28.70 -20.32
N MET A 14 17.81 29.80 -20.42
CA MET A 14 17.11 30.18 -21.65
C MET A 14 18.06 30.74 -22.72
N ASN A 15 19.24 31.21 -22.32
CA ASN A 15 20.27 31.71 -23.23
C ASN A 15 21.11 30.58 -23.84
N ASP A 16 21.74 30.86 -24.98
CA ASP A 16 22.71 29.98 -25.67
C ASP A 16 22.25 28.54 -25.93
N LYS A 17 20.93 28.34 -26.08
CA LYS A 17 20.31 27.01 -26.26
C LYS A 17 20.63 26.03 -25.12
N ARG A 18 20.99 26.52 -23.93
CA ARG A 18 21.31 25.67 -22.77
C ARG A 18 20.13 24.83 -22.33
N ILE A 19 18.90 25.28 -22.59
CA ILE A 19 17.65 24.51 -22.40
C ILE A 19 17.70 23.09 -23.00
N THR A 20 18.56 22.83 -24.00
CA THR A 20 18.80 21.48 -24.52
C THR A 20 19.23 20.47 -23.46
N ILE A 21 19.87 20.91 -22.36
CA ILE A 21 20.19 20.05 -21.22
C ILE A 21 18.93 19.45 -20.58
N VAL A 22 17.85 20.23 -20.49
CA VAL A 22 16.56 19.78 -19.95
C VAL A 22 16.01 18.66 -20.81
N TYR A 23 15.94 18.87 -22.13
CA TYR A 23 15.49 17.84 -23.06
C TYR A 23 16.39 16.59 -23.02
N GLY A 24 17.71 16.78 -22.83
CA GLY A 24 18.65 15.68 -22.65
C GLY A 24 18.38 14.84 -21.40
N VAL A 25 18.04 15.47 -20.27
CA VAL A 25 17.66 14.77 -19.03
C VAL A 25 16.32 14.05 -19.20
N LEU A 26 15.31 14.71 -19.77
CA LEU A 26 14.01 14.08 -19.98
C LEU A 26 14.11 12.87 -20.90
N LYS A 27 14.90 12.97 -21.97
CA LYS A 27 15.17 11.86 -22.88
C LYS A 27 15.90 10.70 -22.18
N SER A 28 16.88 10.98 -21.30
CA SER A 28 17.61 9.93 -20.59
C SER A 28 16.75 9.21 -19.55
N LEU A 29 15.73 9.89 -19.01
CA LEU A 29 14.71 9.31 -18.14
C LEU A 29 13.57 8.60 -18.90
N GLY A 30 13.60 8.59 -20.23
CA GLY A 30 12.55 7.97 -21.06
C GLY A 30 11.23 8.75 -21.11
N VAL A 31 11.24 10.03 -20.73
CA VAL A 31 10.06 10.89 -20.80
C VAL A 31 9.85 11.34 -22.26
N SER A 32 8.77 10.85 -22.86
CA SER A 32 8.44 11.13 -24.26
C SER A 32 7.79 12.52 -24.42
N PRO A 33 8.14 13.29 -25.47
CA PRO A 33 7.44 14.54 -25.83
C PRO A 33 5.95 14.38 -26.16
N ARG A 34 5.49 13.14 -26.37
CA ARG A 34 4.07 12.85 -26.62
C ARG A 34 3.26 12.63 -25.35
N ARG A 35 3.89 12.69 -24.18
CA ARG A 35 3.23 12.50 -22.89
C ARG A 35 2.46 13.78 -22.53
N ASP A 36 1.25 13.64 -21.98
CA ASP A 36 0.38 14.79 -21.71
C ASP A 36 0.96 15.77 -20.68
N ASP A 37 1.77 15.28 -19.73
CA ASP A 37 2.45 16.09 -18.71
C ASP A 37 3.91 16.42 -19.09
N TYR A 38 4.29 16.32 -20.38
CA TYR A 38 5.66 16.61 -20.81
C TYR A 38 6.10 18.04 -20.50
N ASP A 39 5.23 19.03 -20.72
CA ASP A 39 5.53 20.43 -20.45
C ASP A 39 5.75 20.69 -18.96
N ASP A 40 5.02 19.98 -18.08
CA ASP A 40 5.24 20.03 -16.63
C ASP A 40 6.64 19.51 -16.26
N PHE A 41 7.10 18.44 -16.92
CA PHE A 41 8.45 17.93 -16.74
C PHE A 41 9.53 18.92 -17.20
N VAL A 42 9.29 19.63 -18.31
CA VAL A 42 10.19 20.68 -18.81
C VAL A 42 10.26 21.84 -17.81
N GLN A 43 9.11 22.26 -17.27
CA GLN A 43 9.02 23.33 -16.29
C GLN A 43 9.72 22.95 -14.98
N ASP A 44 9.46 21.76 -14.45
CA ASP A 44 10.10 21.25 -13.23
C ASP A 44 11.61 21.15 -13.38
N ALA A 45 12.09 20.57 -14.48
CA ALA A 45 13.52 20.49 -14.78
C ALA A 45 14.17 21.88 -14.81
N SER A 46 13.49 22.86 -15.41
CA SER A 46 13.98 24.25 -15.48
C SER A 46 14.06 24.91 -14.10
N ILE A 47 13.09 24.65 -13.23
CA ILE A 47 13.10 25.13 -11.84
C ILE A 47 14.23 24.47 -11.04
N ILE A 48 14.41 23.15 -11.20
CA ILE A 48 15.47 22.40 -10.53
C ILE A 48 16.85 22.90 -10.99
N PHE A 49 17.01 23.19 -12.28
CA PHE A 49 18.22 23.82 -12.82
C PHE A 49 18.49 25.17 -12.15
N ALA A 50 17.49 26.05 -12.09
CA ALA A 50 17.64 27.37 -11.50
C ALA A 50 18.00 27.33 -10.01
N GLN A 51 17.48 26.33 -9.28
CA GLN A 51 17.90 26.05 -7.90
C GLN A 51 19.34 25.53 -7.84
N ALA A 52 19.73 24.63 -8.75
CA ALA A 52 21.10 24.14 -8.84
C ALA A 52 22.08 25.29 -9.11
N TYR A 53 21.72 26.20 -10.00
CA TYR A 53 22.47 27.41 -10.32
C TYR A 53 22.65 28.31 -9.07
N ALA A 54 21.55 28.62 -8.39
CA ALA A 54 21.58 29.45 -7.19
C ALA A 54 22.43 28.84 -6.07
N ASP A 55 22.40 27.52 -5.91
CA ASP A 55 23.18 26.78 -4.92
C ASP A 55 24.65 26.69 -5.30
N PHE A 56 24.97 26.50 -6.59
CA PHE A 56 26.34 26.50 -7.10
C PHE A 56 27.03 27.86 -6.88
N LEU A 57 26.27 28.94 -7.00
CA LEU A 57 26.72 30.32 -6.75
C LEU A 57 26.56 30.77 -5.29
N GLN A 58 26.37 29.88 -4.31
CA GLN A 58 26.28 30.32 -2.91
C GLN A 58 27.60 30.93 -2.41
N GLU A 59 28.74 30.37 -2.79
CA GLU A 59 30.07 30.82 -2.35
C GLU A 59 30.77 31.74 -3.37
N LYS A 60 30.28 31.81 -4.61
CA LYS A 60 30.89 32.56 -5.72
C LYS A 60 29.86 33.48 -6.38
N GLU A 61 30.28 34.67 -6.78
CA GLU A 61 29.42 35.62 -7.51
C GLU A 61 29.28 35.27 -9.00
N GLU A 62 30.24 34.55 -9.57
CA GLU A 62 30.27 34.19 -10.98
C GLU A 62 30.53 32.70 -11.23
N VAL A 63 30.07 32.22 -12.38
CA VAL A 63 30.30 30.86 -12.86
C VAL A 63 31.70 30.77 -13.44
N GLU A 64 32.69 30.38 -12.63
CA GLU A 64 34.07 30.17 -13.10
C GLU A 64 34.19 29.06 -14.15
N ASN A 65 33.36 28.00 -14.03
CA ASN A 65 33.35 26.89 -14.97
C ASN A 65 31.91 26.46 -15.30
N GLU A 66 31.43 26.90 -16.47
CA GLU A 66 30.10 26.54 -16.97
C GLU A 66 29.92 25.02 -17.09
N ARG A 67 30.96 24.26 -17.46
CA ARG A 67 30.83 22.80 -17.62
C ARG A 67 30.52 22.10 -16.30
N ASP A 68 31.14 22.53 -15.21
CA ASP A 68 30.93 21.93 -13.90
C ASP A 68 29.53 22.24 -13.37
N LEU A 69 29.07 23.48 -13.57
CA LEU A 69 27.69 23.87 -13.29
C LEU A 69 26.70 23.02 -14.10
N MET A 70 26.93 22.85 -15.40
CA MET A 70 26.04 22.07 -16.28
C MET A 70 26.01 20.59 -15.86
N TYR A 71 27.16 20.01 -15.49
CA TYR A 71 27.22 18.64 -14.98
C TYR A 71 26.48 18.50 -13.64
N PHE A 72 26.71 19.42 -12.71
CA PHE A 72 26.04 19.45 -11.41
C PHE A 72 24.51 19.56 -11.56
N ALA A 73 24.06 20.49 -12.40
CA ALA A 73 22.64 20.69 -12.67
C ALA A 73 22.02 19.47 -13.36
N TYR A 74 22.74 18.83 -14.30
CA TYR A 74 22.31 17.59 -14.95
C TYR A 74 22.00 16.50 -13.92
N GLN A 75 22.96 16.20 -13.05
CA GLN A 75 22.82 15.16 -12.01
C GLN A 75 21.64 15.46 -11.09
N ARG A 76 21.50 16.72 -10.67
CA ARG A 76 20.43 17.16 -9.77
C ARG A 76 19.04 17.06 -10.41
N MET A 77 18.89 17.50 -11.66
CA MET A 77 17.64 17.32 -12.41
C MET A 77 17.31 15.84 -12.56
N TRP A 78 18.29 15.01 -12.96
CA TRP A 78 18.08 13.59 -13.16
C TRP A 78 17.56 12.88 -11.91
N TRP A 79 18.19 13.08 -10.74
CA TRP A 79 17.73 12.46 -9.49
C TRP A 79 16.35 12.94 -9.06
N ARG A 80 16.10 14.25 -9.11
CA ARG A 80 14.83 14.82 -8.66
C ARG A 80 13.66 14.35 -9.52
N LEU A 81 13.86 14.30 -10.84
CA LEU A 81 12.83 13.85 -11.78
C LEU A 81 12.63 12.33 -11.73
N LEU A 82 13.71 11.56 -11.53
CA LEU A 82 13.60 10.12 -11.30
C LEU A 82 12.77 9.79 -10.06
N ASP A 83 12.99 10.52 -8.96
CA ASP A 83 12.19 10.33 -7.74
C ASP A 83 10.72 10.72 -7.97
N ARG A 84 10.44 11.76 -8.76
CA ARG A 84 9.06 12.10 -9.17
C ARG A 84 8.42 10.97 -9.96
N LEU A 85 9.13 10.40 -10.94
CA LEU A 85 8.63 9.27 -11.74
C LEU A 85 8.37 8.03 -10.88
N ARG A 86 9.25 7.71 -9.93
CA ARG A 86 9.04 6.60 -8.98
C ARG A 86 7.81 6.81 -8.11
N ARG A 87 7.55 8.04 -7.66
CA ARG A 87 6.33 8.38 -6.91
C ARG A 87 5.09 8.24 -7.77
N GLN A 88 5.09 8.76 -9.00
CA GLN A 88 3.98 8.58 -9.94
C GLN A 88 3.72 7.09 -10.21
N GLN A 89 4.76 6.28 -10.39
CA GLN A 89 4.60 4.83 -10.56
C GLN A 89 3.99 4.15 -9.33
N LEU A 90 4.42 4.54 -8.12
CA LEU A 90 3.84 4.02 -6.88
C LEU A 90 2.39 4.46 -6.71
N GLU A 91 2.08 5.73 -6.98
CA GLU A 91 0.72 6.26 -6.93
C GLU A 91 -0.18 5.53 -7.92
N ASN A 92 0.25 5.35 -9.17
CA ASN A 92 -0.48 4.54 -10.13
C ASN A 92 -0.67 3.11 -9.61
N PHE A 93 0.38 2.44 -9.14
CA PHE A 93 0.25 1.09 -8.60
C PHE A 93 -0.75 0.98 -7.44
N LEU A 94 -0.79 1.98 -6.54
CA LEU A 94 -1.67 1.99 -5.37
C LEU A 94 -3.10 2.48 -5.68
N PHE A 95 -3.27 3.33 -6.69
CA PHE A 95 -4.52 4.03 -7.01
C PHE A 95 -5.06 3.76 -8.42
N ASN A 96 -4.55 2.74 -9.11
CA ASN A 96 -5.14 2.22 -10.36
C ASN A 96 -6.49 1.53 -10.05
N TYR A 97 -7.49 2.34 -9.67
CA TYR A 97 -8.90 2.05 -9.88
C TYR A 97 -9.33 2.93 -11.05
N THR A 98 -8.91 2.55 -12.25
CA THR A 98 -9.38 3.18 -13.48
C THR A 98 -10.68 2.48 -13.87
N LEU A 99 -11.78 3.21 -14.04
CA LEU A 99 -13.07 2.66 -14.45
C LEU A 99 -13.04 1.98 -15.84
N ASP A 100 -11.93 2.15 -16.59
CA ASP A 100 -11.72 1.65 -17.95
C ASP A 100 -10.86 0.37 -18.01
N SER A 101 -10.44 -0.21 -16.87
CA SER A 101 -9.79 -1.52 -16.89
C SER A 101 -10.84 -2.61 -17.07
N GLU A 102 -11.03 -3.06 -18.31
CA GLU A 102 -11.92 -4.20 -18.67
C GLU A 102 -11.55 -5.50 -17.91
N GLU A 103 -10.32 -5.60 -17.39
CA GLU A 103 -9.87 -6.75 -16.59
C GLU A 103 -10.31 -6.71 -15.11
N ASP A 104 -10.89 -5.60 -14.64
CA ASP A 104 -11.29 -5.43 -13.22
C ASP A 104 -12.81 -5.57 -13.00
N ASP A 105 -13.57 -5.94 -14.04
CA ASP A 105 -15.03 -6.18 -13.96
C ASP A 105 -15.41 -7.50 -13.24
N HIS A 106 -14.42 -8.22 -12.69
CA HIS A 106 -14.63 -9.55 -12.10
C HIS A 106 -14.40 -9.66 -10.59
N ASP A 107 -14.00 -8.59 -9.88
CA ASP A 107 -13.73 -8.71 -8.42
C ASP A 107 -14.44 -7.66 -7.52
N TYR A 108 -15.30 -6.81 -8.08
CA TYR A 108 -16.17 -5.96 -7.26
C TYR A 108 -17.15 -6.77 -6.41
N GLY A 109 -17.61 -7.92 -6.92
CA GLY A 109 -18.49 -8.84 -6.22
C GLY A 109 -17.84 -9.62 -5.07
N LYS A 110 -16.52 -9.55 -4.89
CA LYS A 110 -15.81 -10.28 -3.82
C LYS A 110 -15.31 -9.35 -2.73
N THR A 111 -15.00 -8.11 -3.10
CA THR A 111 -14.41 -7.10 -2.21
C THR A 111 -15.47 -6.28 -1.48
N MET A 112 -16.68 -6.12 -2.05
CA MET A 112 -17.82 -5.42 -1.43
C MET A 112 -18.92 -6.34 -0.88
N VAL A 113 -18.72 -7.66 -0.88
CA VAL A 113 -19.67 -8.52 -0.17
C VAL A 113 -19.42 -8.36 1.31
N ASP A 114 -20.28 -7.57 1.95
CA ASP A 114 -20.54 -7.73 3.36
C ASP A 114 -21.08 -9.16 3.54
N HIS A 115 -20.20 -10.06 3.95
CA HIS A 115 -20.55 -11.46 4.21
C HIS A 115 -21.60 -11.57 5.33
N SER A 116 -21.84 -10.48 6.09
CA SER A 116 -22.94 -10.41 7.04
C SER A 116 -24.30 -10.13 6.41
N ALA A 117 -24.34 -9.54 5.22
CA ALA A 117 -25.56 -9.22 4.49
C ALA A 117 -26.07 -10.37 3.60
N THR A 118 -25.22 -11.33 3.22
CA THR A 118 -25.58 -12.39 2.25
C THR A 118 -26.56 -13.43 2.80
N ALA A 119 -26.70 -13.55 4.12
CA ALA A 119 -27.70 -14.44 4.71
C ALA A 119 -28.07 -14.01 6.15
N PRO A 120 -29.05 -13.11 6.32
CA PRO A 120 -29.58 -12.74 7.63
C PRO A 120 -29.98 -13.97 8.48
N PHE A 121 -30.45 -15.03 7.81
CA PHE A 121 -30.80 -16.30 8.42
C PHE A 121 -29.61 -17.21 8.73
N ALA A 122 -28.47 -17.10 8.02
CA ALA A 122 -27.29 -17.92 8.32
C ALA A 122 -26.64 -17.49 9.64
N HIS A 123 -26.70 -16.20 10.01
CA HIS A 123 -26.26 -15.75 11.33
C HIS A 123 -27.13 -16.33 12.45
N LEU A 124 -28.45 -16.42 12.23
CA LEU A 124 -29.38 -17.03 13.17
C LEU A 124 -29.13 -18.54 13.30
N GLU A 125 -29.05 -19.27 12.18
CA GLU A 125 -28.76 -20.72 12.14
C GLU A 125 -27.41 -21.07 12.77
N ASN A 126 -26.37 -20.26 12.51
CA ASN A 126 -25.05 -20.46 13.12
C ASN A 126 -25.08 -20.19 14.63
N SER A 127 -25.85 -19.19 15.09
CA SER A 127 -26.00 -18.92 16.52
C SER A 127 -26.73 -20.04 17.26
N ASP A 128 -27.77 -20.61 16.64
CA ASP A 128 -28.52 -21.75 17.18
C ASP A 128 -27.65 -23.01 17.24
N PHE A 129 -26.87 -23.28 16.20
CA PHE A 129 -25.93 -24.40 16.19
C PHE A 129 -24.84 -24.25 17.26
N LEU A 130 -24.27 -23.05 17.43
CA LEU A 130 -23.25 -22.81 18.45
C LEU A 130 -23.81 -22.97 19.87
N ASN A 131 -25.04 -22.51 20.12
CA ASN A 131 -25.74 -22.76 21.38
C ASN A 131 -25.98 -24.27 21.60
N TYR A 132 -26.42 -24.98 20.56
CA TYR A 132 -26.63 -26.43 20.64
C TYR A 132 -25.33 -27.19 20.92
N LEU A 133 -24.24 -26.84 20.23
CA LEU A 133 -22.90 -27.38 20.44
C LEU A 133 -22.41 -27.10 21.87
N TYR A 134 -22.61 -25.87 22.36
CA TYR A 134 -22.24 -25.50 23.72
C TYR A 134 -22.95 -26.40 24.75
N HIS A 135 -24.25 -26.63 24.63
CA HIS A 135 -25.01 -27.49 25.54
C HIS A 135 -24.62 -28.98 25.47
N HIS A 136 -24.12 -29.46 24.32
CA HIS A 136 -23.72 -30.85 24.11
C HIS A 136 -22.22 -31.11 24.30
N CYS A 137 -21.45 -30.08 24.66
CA CYS A 137 -20.02 -30.20 24.97
C CYS A 137 -19.77 -30.35 26.48
N PRO A 138 -18.77 -31.15 26.91
CA PRO A 138 -18.32 -31.20 28.29
C PRO A 138 -17.73 -29.86 28.75
N ARG A 139 -17.72 -29.61 30.06
CA ARG A 139 -17.34 -28.32 30.67
C ARG A 139 -15.99 -27.75 30.21
N VAL A 140 -15.00 -28.60 29.95
CA VAL A 140 -13.68 -28.17 29.45
C VAL A 140 -13.73 -27.64 28.01
N GLN A 141 -14.60 -28.21 27.19
CA GLN A 141 -14.83 -27.78 25.80
C GLN A 141 -15.71 -26.52 25.73
N GLN A 142 -16.69 -26.41 26.64
CA GLN A 142 -17.47 -25.19 26.84
C GLN A 142 -16.60 -23.99 27.23
N ARG A 143 -15.66 -24.19 28.16
CA ARG A 143 -14.67 -23.16 28.55
C ARG A 143 -13.83 -22.71 27.37
N TYR A 144 -13.38 -23.64 26.54
CA TYR A 144 -12.66 -23.33 25.31
C TYR A 144 -13.52 -22.50 24.34
N LEU A 145 -14.78 -22.88 24.13
CA LEU A 145 -15.71 -22.15 23.26
C LEU A 145 -15.94 -20.71 23.76
N ILE A 146 -16.22 -20.51 25.05
CA ILE A 146 -16.41 -19.17 25.63
C ILE A 146 -15.15 -18.32 25.48
N ALA A 147 -13.99 -18.88 25.83
CA ALA A 147 -12.72 -18.18 25.75
C ALA A 147 -12.37 -17.75 24.31
N LYS A 148 -12.76 -18.57 23.33
CA LYS A 148 -12.48 -18.31 21.91
C LYS A 148 -13.50 -17.39 21.25
N LEU A 149 -14.79 -17.60 21.51
CA LEU A 149 -15.89 -16.91 20.83
C LEU A 149 -16.24 -15.58 21.51
N ASN A 150 -16.26 -15.52 22.85
CA ASN A 150 -16.66 -14.31 23.58
C ASN A 150 -15.47 -13.43 23.95
N HIS A 151 -14.31 -14.02 24.25
CA HIS A 151 -13.12 -13.28 24.72
C HIS A 151 -12.00 -13.19 23.68
N HIS A 152 -12.17 -13.78 22.49
CA HIS A 152 -11.21 -13.77 21.38
C HIS A 152 -9.78 -14.18 21.76
N LEU A 153 -9.62 -15.03 22.77
CA LEU A 153 -8.30 -15.39 23.30
C LEU A 153 -7.53 -16.32 22.33
N SER A 154 -6.23 -16.09 22.22
CA SER A 154 -5.29 -17.01 21.58
C SER A 154 -5.16 -18.30 22.40
N ASP A 155 -4.86 -19.43 21.76
CA ASP A 155 -4.68 -20.72 22.44
C ASP A 155 -3.58 -20.66 23.53
N ARG A 156 -2.63 -19.72 23.39
CA ARG A 156 -1.63 -19.40 24.43
C ARG A 156 -2.27 -18.70 25.62
N GLN A 157 -3.07 -17.66 25.38
CA GLN A 157 -3.77 -16.91 26.42
C GLN A 157 -4.81 -17.78 27.14
N ILE A 158 -5.46 -18.71 26.44
CA ILE A 158 -6.37 -19.69 27.06
C ILE A 158 -5.61 -20.62 28.02
N ALA A 159 -4.42 -21.07 27.62
CA ALA A 159 -3.58 -21.92 28.47
C ALA A 159 -3.18 -21.18 29.76
N ASP A 160 -2.81 -19.91 29.64
CA ASP A 160 -2.40 -19.08 30.76
C ASP A 160 -3.58 -18.72 31.68
N GLU A 161 -4.72 -18.33 31.11
CA GLU A 161 -5.96 -17.96 31.82
C GLU A 161 -6.53 -19.13 32.65
N TYR A 162 -6.62 -20.31 32.05
CA TYR A 162 -7.15 -21.50 32.73
C TYR A 162 -6.08 -22.31 33.47
N ARG A 163 -4.83 -21.84 33.48
CA ARG A 163 -3.66 -22.51 34.10
C ARG A 163 -3.51 -23.97 33.65
N VAL A 164 -3.68 -24.21 32.36
CA VAL A 164 -3.53 -25.54 31.74
C VAL A 164 -2.41 -25.55 30.72
N SER A 165 -1.87 -26.73 30.41
CA SER A 165 -0.84 -26.83 29.38
C SER A 165 -1.42 -26.53 27.99
N ARG A 166 -0.58 -26.01 27.09
CA ARG A 166 -0.96 -25.79 25.68
C ARG A 166 -1.42 -27.08 24.98
N ALA A 167 -0.88 -28.22 25.39
CA ALA A 167 -1.31 -29.54 24.90
C ALA A 167 -2.76 -29.87 25.31
N ALA A 168 -3.18 -29.49 26.52
CA ALA A 168 -4.55 -29.63 26.98
C ALA A 168 -5.51 -28.74 26.19
N VAL A 169 -5.15 -27.48 25.92
CA VAL A 169 -5.96 -26.58 25.08
C VAL A 169 -6.13 -27.13 23.66
N SER A 170 -5.05 -27.68 23.07
CA SER A 170 -5.11 -28.36 21.76
C SER A 170 -6.06 -29.57 21.79
N GLN A 171 -6.08 -30.35 22.88
CA GLN A 171 -7.01 -31.46 23.04
C GLN A 171 -8.46 -30.97 23.19
N TRP A 172 -8.69 -29.87 23.91
CA TRP A 172 -10.02 -29.26 24.03
C TRP A 172 -10.55 -28.80 22.68
N ARG A 173 -9.71 -28.12 21.89
CA ARG A 173 -10.01 -27.71 20.52
C ARG A 173 -10.38 -28.90 19.62
N ARG A 174 -9.55 -29.94 19.61
CA ARG A 174 -9.81 -31.16 18.82
C ARG A 174 -11.12 -31.80 19.22
N GLY A 175 -11.39 -31.90 20.53
CA GLY A 175 -12.64 -32.44 21.05
C GLY A 175 -13.89 -31.65 20.63
N VAL A 176 -13.82 -30.31 20.64
CA VAL A 176 -14.88 -29.44 20.14
C VAL A 176 -15.13 -29.69 18.65
N ILE A 177 -14.07 -29.74 17.83
CA ILE A 177 -14.17 -29.93 16.39
C ILE A 177 -14.81 -31.30 16.06
N THR A 178 -14.33 -32.38 16.70
CA THR A 178 -14.89 -33.72 16.49
C THR A 178 -16.38 -33.76 16.84
N ARG A 179 -16.79 -33.13 17.94
CA ARG A 179 -18.21 -33.06 18.33
C ARG A 179 -19.03 -32.21 17.37
N ALA A 180 -18.50 -31.08 16.92
CA ALA A 180 -19.17 -30.26 15.92
C ALA A 180 -19.44 -31.04 14.63
N HIS A 181 -18.48 -31.85 14.17
CA HIS A 181 -18.69 -32.74 13.02
C HIS A 181 -19.75 -33.83 13.29
N GLN A 182 -19.73 -34.48 14.46
CA GLN A 182 -20.72 -35.48 14.83
C GLN A 182 -22.15 -34.90 14.89
N LEU A 183 -22.31 -33.74 15.51
CA LEU A 183 -23.62 -33.08 15.62
C LEU A 183 -24.11 -32.58 14.26
N ARG A 184 -23.21 -32.07 13.41
CA ARG A 184 -23.54 -31.66 12.04
C ARG A 184 -23.95 -32.83 11.15
N ALA A 185 -23.29 -33.98 11.26
CA ALA A 185 -23.68 -35.21 10.57
C ALA A 185 -25.07 -35.68 11.03
N LYS A 186 -25.31 -35.67 12.35
CA LYS A 186 -26.61 -36.03 12.93
C LYS A 186 -27.76 -35.11 12.46
N MET A 187 -27.52 -33.80 12.34
CA MET A 187 -28.52 -32.85 11.85
C MET A 187 -28.79 -32.94 10.34
N LYS A 188 -27.82 -33.46 9.56
CA LYS A 188 -27.99 -33.70 8.11
C LYS A 188 -28.64 -35.04 7.77
N GLY A 189 -28.86 -35.91 8.77
CA GLY A 189 -29.48 -37.22 8.57
C GLY A 189 -28.56 -38.28 7.93
N GLU A 190 -27.25 -38.04 7.90
CA GLU A 190 -26.26 -38.99 7.37
C GLU A 190 -25.71 -39.82 8.53
N PHE A 191 -26.08 -41.10 8.56
CA PHE A 191 -25.47 -42.15 9.41
C PHE A 191 -24.51 -42.99 8.60
#